data_AF-A0A8C4L7V4-F1
#
_entry.id   AF-A0A8C4L7V4-F1
#
_cell.length_a   1.000
_cell.length_b   1.000
_cell.length_c   1.000
_cell.angle_alpha   90.00
_cell.angle_beta   90.00
_cell.angle_gamma   90.00
#
_symmetry.space_group_name_H-M   'P 1'
#
loop_
_entity.id
_entity.type
_entity.pdbx_description
1 polymer ?
#
loop_
_entity_poly.entity_id
_entity_poly.type
_entity_poly.pdbx_seq_one_letter_code
_entity_poly.pdbx_strand_id
1 'polypeptide(L)'
;MACQVGRDCGPPSEEPAEEAEFQGAGWSGDSGTVSQSHSSASGPWEDEGPELGAPGPGARPEVEALDASLEDLLTRVDEFVGMLDMLRGDSSHVVSEGVPRIHAKATEMRQVYSKIDRLEAFVRMIGASVARMEEQVARAEAELGAFPSTFRKLLHTINVPSFFHKAPSSRPQHTGYEPPVLFRTEDHFPCCSERPQV
;
A
#
# COMPACT_ATOMS: atom_id res chain seq x y z
N MET A 1 26.39 9.85 -46.98
CA MET A 1 26.87 8.64 -46.30
C MET A 1 26.18 8.62 -44.94
N ALA A 2 25.36 7.61 -44.73
CA ALA A 2 24.39 7.52 -43.64
C ALA A 2 25.05 7.16 -42.30
N CYS A 3 24.51 7.68 -41.22
CA CYS A 3 24.49 7.00 -39.92
C CYS A 3 23.07 7.08 -39.37
N GLN A 4 22.43 5.92 -39.31
CA GLN A 4 21.13 5.70 -38.70
C GLN A 4 21.26 4.49 -37.79
N VAL A 5 21.13 4.71 -36.48
CA VAL A 5 20.74 3.76 -35.42
C VAL A 5 20.19 4.67 -34.31
N GLY A 6 18.95 4.66 -33.85
CA GLY A 6 17.88 3.68 -33.98
C GLY A 6 17.49 3.19 -32.58
N ARG A 7 16.41 3.76 -32.02
CA ARG A 7 15.40 3.13 -31.12
C ARG A 7 15.87 2.69 -29.71
N ASP A 8 15.10 2.74 -28.63
CA ASP A 8 13.73 3.13 -28.30
C ASP A 8 13.73 3.43 -26.79
N CYS A 9 13.24 4.59 -26.34
CA CYS A 9 12.86 4.78 -24.94
C CYS A 9 11.39 4.35 -24.81
N GLY A 10 11.16 3.12 -24.38
CA GLY A 10 9.84 2.67 -23.96
C GLY A 10 9.46 3.31 -22.62
N PRO A 11 8.20 3.74 -22.42
CA PRO A 11 7.70 4.08 -21.09
C PRO A 11 7.58 2.81 -20.23
N PRO A 12 7.72 2.90 -18.90
CA PRO A 12 7.31 1.79 -18.03
C PRO A 12 5.79 1.60 -18.18
N SER A 13 5.37 0.37 -18.49
CA SER A 13 3.97 -0.02 -18.45
C SER A 13 3.42 0.26 -17.06
N GLU A 14 2.50 1.22 -16.99
CA GLU A 14 1.53 1.34 -15.92
C GLU A 14 0.59 0.14 -16.05
N GLU A 15 0.69 -0.80 -15.11
CA GLU A 15 -0.32 -1.83 -14.93
C GLU A 15 -1.59 -1.17 -14.38
N PRO A 16 -2.74 -1.22 -15.07
CA PRO A 16 -3.98 -0.84 -14.43
C PRO A 16 -4.33 -1.91 -13.40
N ALA A 17 -4.50 -1.47 -12.15
CA ALA A 17 -5.19 -2.26 -11.15
C ALA A 17 -6.52 -2.73 -11.75
N GLU A 18 -6.72 -4.05 -11.85
CA GLU A 18 -8.04 -4.62 -12.08
C GLU A 18 -8.92 -4.29 -10.87
N GLU A 19 -9.57 -3.14 -10.93
CA GLU A 19 -10.82 -2.89 -10.24
C GLU A 19 -11.87 -3.78 -10.88
N ALA A 20 -11.96 -5.03 -10.40
CA ALA A 20 -13.12 -5.85 -10.65
C ALA A 20 -14.33 -5.19 -9.99
N GLU A 21 -15.12 -4.51 -10.81
CA GLU A 21 -16.44 -4.00 -10.52
C GLU A 21 -17.23 -5.03 -9.72
N PHE A 22 -17.53 -4.72 -8.45
CA PHE A 22 -18.58 -5.40 -7.73
C PHE A 22 -19.92 -4.99 -8.36
N GLN A 23 -20.30 -5.71 -9.42
CA GLN A 23 -21.61 -5.58 -10.03
C GLN A 23 -22.64 -5.95 -8.96
N GLY A 24 -23.23 -4.90 -8.39
CA GLY A 24 -24.41 -5.01 -7.54
C GLY A 24 -25.48 -5.75 -8.33
N ALA A 25 -25.62 -7.04 -8.05
CA ALA A 25 -26.73 -7.83 -8.52
C ALA A 25 -27.98 -7.20 -7.90
N GLY A 26 -28.67 -6.39 -8.70
CA GLY A 26 -30.03 -5.96 -8.41
C GLY A 26 -30.90 -7.21 -8.37
N TRP A 27 -31.16 -7.70 -7.16
CA TRP A 27 -32.15 -8.76 -6.95
C TRP A 27 -33.52 -8.12 -7.14
N SER A 28 -33.92 -8.10 -8.41
CA SER A 28 -35.29 -7.83 -8.83
C SER A 28 -36.18 -8.92 -8.24
N GLY A 29 -37.27 -8.47 -7.62
CA GLY A 29 -38.20 -9.30 -6.88
C GLY A 29 -38.78 -10.45 -7.68
N ASP A 30 -39.10 -11.51 -6.94
CA ASP A 30 -40.26 -12.33 -7.22
C ASP A 30 -41.05 -12.46 -5.91
N SER A 31 -42.23 -11.84 -5.90
CA SER A 31 -43.23 -12.03 -4.86
C SER A 31 -43.86 -13.40 -5.05
N GLY A 32 -43.23 -14.43 -4.50
CA GLY A 32 -43.82 -15.76 -4.38
C GLY A 32 -45.05 -15.72 -3.48
N THR A 33 -46.22 -15.98 -4.08
CA THR A 33 -47.51 -16.12 -3.41
C THR A 33 -47.47 -17.26 -2.39
N VAL A 34 -47.75 -16.97 -1.12
CA VAL A 34 -47.97 -18.00 -0.08
C VAL A 34 -49.35 -18.62 -0.33
N SER A 35 -49.37 -19.82 -0.93
CA SER A 35 -50.57 -20.65 -0.96
C SER A 35 -50.80 -21.26 0.43
N GLN A 36 -51.77 -20.70 1.16
CA GLN A 36 -52.31 -21.33 2.36
C GLN A 36 -53.36 -22.37 1.96
N SER A 37 -52.96 -23.64 1.94
CA SER A 37 -53.90 -24.74 1.85
C SER A 37 -54.60 -24.91 3.20
N HIS A 38 -55.89 -24.58 3.24
CA HIS A 38 -56.78 -24.96 4.33
C HIS A 38 -57.30 -26.37 4.06
N SER A 39 -56.78 -27.36 4.79
CA SER A 39 -57.42 -28.66 4.88
C SER A 39 -58.53 -28.56 5.91
N SER A 40 -59.77 -28.44 5.45
CA SER A 40 -60.96 -28.74 6.23
C SER A 40 -61.66 -29.93 5.58
N ALA A 41 -61.55 -31.09 6.22
CA ALA A 41 -62.34 -32.27 5.89
C ALA A 41 -62.65 -33.03 7.18
N SER A 42 -63.80 -32.67 7.74
CA SER A 42 -64.87 -33.47 8.34
C SER A 42 -64.57 -34.86 8.93
N GLY A 43 -65.08 -35.07 10.15
CA GLY A 43 -65.60 -36.36 10.59
C GLY A 43 -65.33 -36.71 12.05
N PRO A 44 -66.31 -36.60 12.96
CA PRO A 44 -66.26 -37.19 14.29
C PRO A 44 -66.47 -38.70 14.17
N TRP A 45 -65.45 -39.50 14.47
CA TRP A 45 -65.63 -40.93 14.76
C TRP A 45 -66.06 -41.05 16.22
N GLU A 46 -67.37 -40.91 16.43
CA GLU A 46 -68.00 -41.41 17.64
C GLU A 46 -68.52 -42.81 17.31
N ASP A 47 -67.71 -43.82 17.61
CA ASP A 47 -68.20 -45.20 17.77
C ASP A 47 -67.62 -45.72 19.10
N GLU A 48 -68.37 -45.43 20.16
CA GLU A 48 -68.15 -46.01 21.49
C GLU A 48 -68.72 -47.43 21.49
N GLY A 49 -67.84 -48.43 21.36
CA GLY A 49 -68.11 -49.85 21.61
C GLY A 49 -67.25 -50.37 22.78
N PRO A 50 -67.79 -51.23 23.67
CA PRO A 50 -67.23 -51.41 25.00
C PRO A 50 -66.00 -52.34 25.05
N GLU A 51 -65.07 -51.93 25.91
CA GLU A 51 -63.97 -52.66 26.54
C GLU A 51 -63.95 -54.20 26.36
N LEU A 52 -62.90 -54.68 25.69
CA LEU A 52 -62.22 -55.93 26.04
C LEU A 52 -60.71 -55.69 25.98
N GLY A 53 -60.06 -55.87 27.13
CA GLY A 53 -58.71 -55.39 27.40
C GLY A 53 -57.61 -56.00 26.53
N ALA A 54 -56.64 -55.15 26.21
CA ALA A 54 -55.22 -55.45 26.22
C ALA A 54 -54.44 -54.13 26.12
N PRO A 55 -53.47 -53.82 27.00
CA PRO A 55 -52.37 -52.97 26.59
C PRO A 55 -51.65 -53.75 25.49
N GLY A 56 -51.77 -53.31 24.23
CA GLY A 56 -51.00 -53.89 23.13
C GLY A 56 -49.51 -53.84 23.48
N PRO A 57 -48.85 -54.99 23.72
CA PRO A 57 -47.49 -55.00 24.23
C PRO A 57 -46.51 -54.99 23.07
N GLY A 58 -45.65 -53.97 23.06
CA GLY A 58 -44.46 -53.88 22.23
C GLY A 58 -44.64 -52.94 21.05
N ALA A 59 -44.17 -51.69 21.21
CA ALA A 59 -43.50 -51.06 20.09
C ALA A 59 -42.50 -52.09 19.55
N ARG A 60 -42.60 -52.41 18.27
CA ARG A 60 -41.69 -53.39 17.68
C ARG A 60 -40.27 -52.85 17.87
N PRO A 61 -39.30 -53.64 18.35
CA PRO A 61 -37.94 -53.15 18.63
C PRO A 61 -37.31 -52.37 17.47
N GLU A 62 -37.74 -52.67 16.24
CA GLU A 62 -37.33 -51.95 15.03
C GLU A 62 -37.86 -50.51 14.96
N VAL A 63 -39.05 -50.24 15.48
CA VAL A 63 -39.66 -48.90 15.54
C VAL A 63 -38.96 -48.06 16.62
N GLU A 64 -38.69 -48.64 17.80
CA GLU A 64 -37.95 -47.94 18.86
C GLU A 64 -36.51 -47.63 18.44
N ALA A 65 -35.87 -48.54 17.70
CA ALA A 65 -34.53 -48.31 17.14
C ALA A 65 -34.53 -47.20 16.07
N LEU A 66 -35.59 -47.11 15.26
CA LEU A 66 -35.76 -46.03 14.29
C LEU A 66 -35.97 -44.69 14.98
N ASP A 67 -36.81 -44.64 16.02
CA ASP A 67 -37.05 -43.43 16.81
C ASP A 67 -35.75 -42.96 17.47
N ALA A 68 -35.00 -43.87 18.10
CA ALA A 68 -33.69 -43.54 18.68
C ALA A 68 -32.69 -43.02 17.62
N SER A 69 -32.70 -43.62 16.42
CA SER A 69 -31.86 -43.15 15.31
C SER A 69 -32.29 -41.78 14.78
N LEU A 70 -33.58 -41.47 14.79
CA LEU A 70 -34.11 -40.17 14.38
C LEU A 70 -33.69 -39.10 15.39
N GLU A 71 -33.85 -39.36 16.69
CA GLU A 71 -33.43 -38.45 17.75
C GLU A 71 -31.92 -38.17 17.71
N ASP A 72 -31.09 -39.20 17.47
CA ASP A 72 -29.64 -39.01 17.27
C ASP A 72 -29.35 -38.14 16.03
N LEU A 73 -30.07 -38.36 14.92
CA LEU A 73 -29.91 -37.55 13.71
C LEU A 73 -30.35 -36.10 13.92
N LEU A 74 -31.48 -35.86 14.60
CA LEU A 74 -31.96 -34.52 14.93
C LEU A 74 -30.96 -33.79 15.83
N THR A 75 -30.41 -34.48 16.83
CA THR A 75 -29.35 -33.94 17.69
C THR A 75 -28.11 -33.56 16.87
N ARG A 76 -27.66 -34.41 15.95
CA ARG A 76 -26.53 -34.10 15.06
C ARG A 76 -26.80 -32.90 14.17
N VAL A 77 -28.03 -32.75 13.67
CA VAL A 77 -28.42 -31.59 12.86
C VAL A 77 -28.32 -30.31 13.68
N ASP A 78 -28.78 -30.31 14.93
CA ASP A 78 -28.66 -29.16 15.82
C ASP A 78 -27.19 -28.80 16.11
N GLU A 79 -26.32 -29.80 16.29
CA GLU A 79 -24.88 -29.59 16.42
C GLU A 79 -24.27 -28.97 15.16
N PHE A 80 -24.66 -29.44 13.96
CA PHE A 80 -24.21 -28.85 12.69
C PHE A 80 -24.68 -27.39 12.53
N VAL A 81 -25.91 -27.09 12.93
CA VAL A 81 -26.42 -25.71 12.93
C VAL A 81 -25.59 -24.84 13.86
N GLY A 82 -25.27 -25.33 15.07
CA GLY A 82 -24.38 -24.61 15.99
C GLY A 82 -22.99 -24.34 15.41
N MET A 83 -22.40 -25.32 14.73
CA MET A 83 -21.11 -25.12 14.04
C MET A 83 -21.19 -24.12 12.89
N LEU A 84 -22.28 -24.13 12.11
CA LEU A 84 -22.49 -23.17 11.03
C LEU A 84 -22.67 -21.75 11.55
N ASP A 85 -23.37 -21.58 12.66
CA ASP A 85 -23.55 -20.26 13.29
C ASP A 85 -22.23 -19.71 13.81
N MET A 86 -21.38 -20.55 14.41
CA MET A 86 -20.03 -20.16 14.80
C MET A 86 -19.19 -19.75 13.59
N LEU A 87 -19.17 -20.57 12.53
CA LEU A 87 -18.41 -20.27 11.31
C LEU A 87 -18.90 -18.98 10.63
N ARG A 88 -20.21 -18.77 10.60
CA ARG A 88 -20.82 -17.55 10.07
C ARG A 88 -20.44 -16.34 10.91
N GLY A 89 -20.45 -16.48 12.24
CA GLY A 89 -19.99 -15.46 13.18
C GLY A 89 -18.54 -15.06 12.95
N ASP A 90 -17.64 -16.04 12.86
CA ASP A 90 -16.21 -15.82 12.60
C ASP A 90 -15.97 -15.16 11.24
N SER A 91 -16.64 -15.67 10.20
CA SER A 91 -16.55 -15.09 8.85
C SER A 91 -17.05 -13.65 8.83
N SER A 92 -18.17 -13.38 9.51
CA SER A 92 -18.71 -12.04 9.68
C SER A 92 -17.72 -11.14 10.40
N HIS A 93 -17.06 -11.62 11.46
CA HIS A 93 -16.06 -10.84 12.22
C HIS A 93 -14.82 -10.53 11.37
N VAL A 94 -14.29 -11.50 10.63
CA VAL A 94 -13.16 -11.28 9.72
C VAL A 94 -13.49 -10.24 8.66
N VAL A 95 -14.69 -10.30 8.06
CA VAL A 95 -15.08 -9.37 6.99
C VAL A 95 -15.43 -7.98 7.53
N SER A 96 -16.13 -7.90 8.66
CA SER A 96 -16.56 -6.61 9.24
C SER A 96 -15.46 -5.87 9.99
N GLU A 97 -14.54 -6.59 10.65
CA GLU A 97 -13.51 -5.99 11.50
C GLU A 97 -12.10 -6.29 10.99
N GLY A 98 -11.81 -7.56 10.68
CA GLY A 98 -10.48 -8.01 10.30
C GLY A 98 -9.95 -7.32 9.03
N VAL A 99 -10.70 -7.41 7.94
CA VAL A 99 -10.32 -6.85 6.63
C VAL A 99 -10.16 -5.32 6.69
N PRO A 100 -11.11 -4.54 7.25
CA PRO A 100 -10.91 -3.09 7.37
C PRO A 100 -9.70 -2.71 8.22
N ARG A 101 -9.43 -3.43 9.32
CA ARG A 101 -8.24 -3.18 10.17
C ARG A 101 -6.94 -3.44 9.42
N ILE A 102 -6.86 -4.53 8.65
CA ILE A 102 -5.71 -4.83 7.80
C ILE A 102 -5.52 -3.72 6.76
N HIS A 103 -6.60 -3.30 6.09
CA HIS A 103 -6.55 -2.21 5.10
C HIS A 103 -6.08 -0.89 5.72
N ALA A 104 -6.59 -0.54 6.91
CA ALA A 104 -6.15 0.65 7.64
C ALA A 104 -4.64 0.60 7.93
N LYS A 105 -4.15 -0.54 8.42
CA LYS A 105 -2.72 -0.73 8.68
C LYS A 105 -1.86 -0.73 7.43
N ALA A 106 -2.32 -1.33 6.34
CA ALA A 106 -1.65 -1.24 5.05
C ALA A 106 -1.55 0.21 4.55
N THR A 107 -2.58 1.03 4.81
CA THR A 107 -2.58 2.46 4.47
C THR A 107 -1.57 3.24 5.31
N GLU A 108 -1.49 2.97 6.62
CA GLU A 108 -0.45 3.56 7.48
C GLU A 108 0.96 3.19 6.98
N MET A 109 1.18 1.94 6.58
CA MET A 109 2.46 1.50 6.01
C MET A 109 2.81 2.26 4.72
N ARG A 110 1.84 2.50 3.82
CA ARG A 110 2.06 3.31 2.62
C ARG A 110 2.54 4.74 2.95
N GLN A 111 2.05 5.33 4.02
CA GLN A 111 2.51 6.65 4.46
C GLN A 111 3.97 6.61 4.94
N VAL A 112 4.39 5.54 5.62
CA VAL A 112 5.78 5.35 6.03
C VAL A 112 6.68 5.21 4.80
N TYR A 113 6.31 4.38 3.82
CA TYR A 113 7.09 4.25 2.59
C TYR A 113 7.20 5.58 1.83
N SER A 114 6.12 6.37 1.75
CA SER A 114 6.19 7.70 1.14
C SER A 114 7.16 8.64 1.87
N LYS A 115 7.30 8.54 3.18
CA LYS A 115 8.30 9.31 3.94
C LYS A 115 9.72 8.83 3.62
N ILE A 116 9.93 7.53 3.44
CA ILE A 116 11.21 6.95 3.03
C ILE A 116 11.58 7.45 1.63
N ASP A 117 10.67 7.38 0.66
CA ASP A 117 10.94 7.84 -0.72
C ASP A 117 11.34 9.32 -0.77
N ARG A 118 10.66 10.16 0.03
CA ARG A 118 11.00 11.59 0.16
C ARG A 118 12.40 11.78 0.73
N LEU A 119 12.76 11.00 1.76
CA LEU A 119 14.09 11.05 2.36
C LEU A 119 15.17 10.59 1.35
N GLU A 120 14.92 9.53 0.60
CA GLU A 120 15.84 9.06 -0.43
C GLU A 120 16.06 10.10 -1.54
N ALA A 121 14.98 10.74 -1.99
CA ALA A 121 15.05 11.83 -2.96
C ALA A 121 15.87 13.01 -2.41
N PHE A 122 15.66 13.36 -1.14
CA PHE A 122 16.42 14.40 -0.48
C PHE A 122 17.92 14.06 -0.41
N VAL A 123 18.27 12.86 0.08
CA VAL A 123 19.68 12.41 0.15
C VAL A 123 20.35 12.41 -1.22
N ARG A 124 19.63 11.99 -2.27
CA ARG A 124 20.14 12.02 -3.65
C ARG A 124 20.47 13.45 -4.11
N MET A 125 19.60 14.40 -3.78
CA MET A 125 19.80 15.81 -4.12
C MET A 125 20.96 16.46 -3.33
N ILE A 126 21.14 16.10 -2.05
CA ILE A 126 22.33 16.47 -1.28
C ILE A 126 23.59 15.92 -1.96
N GLY A 127 23.58 14.64 -2.31
CA GLY A 127 24.71 13.99 -2.98
C GLY A 127 25.12 14.73 -4.26
N ALA A 128 24.16 15.14 -5.09
CA ALA A 128 24.41 15.94 -6.29
C ALA A 128 24.99 17.33 -5.96
N SER A 129 24.53 17.97 -4.88
CA SER A 129 25.04 19.28 -4.43
C SER A 129 26.50 19.19 -3.96
N VAL A 130 26.84 18.15 -3.20
CA VAL A 130 28.20 17.88 -2.74
C VAL A 130 29.12 17.58 -3.92
N ALA A 131 28.70 16.72 -4.85
CA ALA A 131 29.48 16.40 -6.04
C ALA A 131 29.81 17.65 -6.88
N ARG A 132 28.85 18.57 -7.04
CA ARG A 132 29.08 19.86 -7.70
C ARG A 132 30.10 20.73 -6.95
N MET A 133 30.02 20.75 -5.63
CA MET A 133 30.96 21.51 -4.80
C MET A 133 32.38 20.92 -4.89
N GLU A 134 32.51 19.60 -4.81
CA GLU A 134 33.78 18.89 -4.98
C GLU A 134 34.41 19.17 -6.34
N GLU A 135 33.61 19.18 -7.42
CA GLU A 135 34.09 19.52 -8.76
C GLU A 135 34.60 20.98 -8.84
N GLN A 136 33.89 21.94 -8.23
CA GLN A 136 34.34 23.33 -8.19
C GLN A 136 35.65 23.50 -7.40
N VAL A 137 35.79 22.80 -6.28
CA VAL A 137 37.03 22.80 -5.49
C VAL A 137 38.17 22.19 -6.30
N ALA A 138 37.96 21.02 -6.91
CA ALA A 138 38.97 20.37 -7.74
C ALA A 138 39.43 21.26 -8.92
N ARG A 139 38.49 21.98 -9.57
CA ARG A 139 38.83 22.95 -10.63
C ARG A 139 39.66 24.12 -10.09
N ALA A 140 39.26 24.71 -8.95
CA ALA A 140 39.99 25.81 -8.34
C ALA A 140 41.40 25.38 -7.89
N GLU A 141 41.54 24.17 -7.34
CA GLU A 141 42.83 23.59 -6.98
C GLU A 141 43.71 23.31 -8.20
N ALA A 142 43.13 22.82 -9.29
CA ALA A 142 43.85 22.62 -10.55
C ALA A 142 44.36 23.95 -11.13
N GLU A 143 43.55 25.01 -11.10
CA GLU A 143 43.94 26.35 -11.55
C GLU A 143 45.03 26.96 -10.66
N LEU A 144 44.90 26.81 -9.34
CA LEU A 144 45.89 27.30 -8.38
C LEU A 144 47.21 26.52 -8.45
N GLY A 145 47.14 25.20 -8.60
CA GLY A 145 48.29 24.30 -8.78
C GLY A 145 48.95 24.44 -10.16
N ALA A 146 48.18 24.85 -11.18
CA ALA A 146 48.69 25.22 -12.50
C ALA A 146 49.35 26.62 -12.53
N PHE A 147 49.29 27.39 -11.43
CA PHE A 147 49.84 28.74 -11.34
C PHE A 147 51.25 28.77 -10.68
N PRO A 148 52.28 29.40 -11.25
CA PRO A 148 52.63 29.50 -12.66
C PRO A 148 54.07 28.98 -12.85
N SER A 149 54.25 27.66 -13.03
CA SER A 149 55.55 27.11 -13.43
C SER A 149 56.02 27.71 -14.78
N THR A 150 55.07 28.10 -15.64
CA THR A 150 55.29 28.81 -16.89
C THR A 150 55.65 30.29 -16.71
N PHE A 151 55.10 31.02 -15.73
CA PHE A 151 55.58 32.39 -15.43
C PHE A 151 56.94 32.40 -14.74
N ARG A 152 57.28 31.39 -13.93
CA ARG A 152 58.66 31.28 -13.41
C ARG A 152 59.66 31.16 -14.57
N LYS A 153 59.35 30.36 -15.60
CA LYS A 153 60.18 30.26 -16.82
C LYS A 153 60.29 31.59 -17.57
N LEU A 154 59.23 32.38 -17.68
CA LEU A 154 59.26 33.72 -18.29
C LEU A 154 59.98 34.77 -17.44
N LEU A 155 59.88 34.70 -16.11
CA LEU A 155 60.59 35.59 -15.18
C LEU A 155 62.08 35.26 -15.09
N HIS A 156 62.49 34.02 -15.34
CA HIS A 156 63.90 33.64 -15.42
C HIS A 156 64.59 34.09 -16.73
N THR A 157 63.84 34.48 -17.76
CA THR A 157 64.40 35.00 -19.02
C THR A 157 64.57 36.52 -19.03
N ILE A 158 63.98 37.25 -18.06
CA ILE A 158 64.03 38.71 -18.02
C ILE A 158 64.73 39.14 -16.72
N ASN A 159 66.05 39.27 -16.81
CA ASN A 159 66.92 39.79 -15.77
C ASN A 159 67.20 41.29 -16.01
N VAL A 160 66.50 42.19 -15.29
CA VAL A 160 66.89 43.57 -14.80
C VAL A 160 67.04 44.70 -15.87
N PRO A 161 66.86 46.05 -15.61
CA PRO A 161 66.65 46.80 -14.36
C PRO A 161 65.44 47.79 -14.26
N SER A 162 65.34 48.29 -13.03
CA SER A 162 64.57 49.40 -12.43
C SER A 162 64.14 50.61 -13.27
N PHE A 163 63.11 51.27 -12.71
CA PHE A 163 62.51 52.60 -12.97
C PHE A 163 61.51 52.67 -14.13
N PHE A 164 60.23 52.94 -13.82
CA PHE A 164 59.48 54.15 -14.20
C PHE A 164 57.99 54.02 -13.85
N HIS A 165 57.41 55.14 -13.46
CA HIS A 165 56.02 55.34 -13.06
C HIS A 165 54.99 54.83 -14.08
N LYS A 166 53.87 54.31 -13.56
CA LYS A 166 52.47 54.55 -13.99
C LYS A 166 51.62 53.31 -13.64
N ALA A 167 50.48 53.56 -12.99
CA ALA A 167 49.59 52.54 -12.44
C ALA A 167 49.26 51.44 -13.47
N PRO A 168 49.36 50.15 -13.11
CA PRO A 168 49.05 49.07 -14.03
C PRO A 168 47.53 48.92 -14.19
N SER A 169 47.08 49.27 -15.39
CA SER A 169 46.23 48.48 -16.27
C SER A 169 45.61 47.21 -15.64
N SER A 170 44.27 47.22 -15.62
CA SER A 170 43.35 46.08 -15.58
C SER A 170 43.99 44.70 -15.44
N ARG A 171 43.99 44.22 -14.20
CA ARG A 171 44.01 42.81 -13.82
C ARG A 171 43.04 42.04 -14.76
N PRO A 172 43.41 40.88 -15.35
CA PRO A 172 42.40 40.00 -15.93
C PRO A 172 41.41 39.73 -14.80
N GLN A 173 40.15 40.06 -15.02
CA GLN A 173 39.13 39.91 -13.99
C GLN A 173 39.09 38.43 -13.64
N HIS A 174 39.55 38.11 -12.43
CA HIS A 174 39.16 36.87 -11.77
C HIS A 174 37.63 36.94 -11.78
N THR A 175 37.00 36.16 -12.64
CA THR A 175 35.56 35.96 -12.59
C THR A 175 35.26 35.53 -11.16
N GLY A 176 34.57 36.40 -10.42
CA GLY A 176 34.34 36.20 -8.99
C GLY A 176 33.75 34.83 -8.75
N TYR A 177 34.24 34.15 -7.71
CA TYR A 177 33.62 32.91 -7.24
C TYR A 177 32.13 33.16 -6.98
N GLU A 178 31.28 32.47 -7.71
CA GLU A 178 29.83 32.45 -7.47
C GLU A 178 29.52 31.20 -6.65
N PRO A 179 29.07 31.36 -5.39
CA PRO A 179 28.77 30.23 -4.54
C PRO A 179 27.61 29.41 -5.13
N PRO A 180 27.76 28.09 -5.26
CA PRO A 180 26.68 27.25 -5.75
C PRO A 180 25.49 27.33 -4.79
N VAL A 181 24.30 27.48 -5.34
CA VAL A 181 23.04 27.43 -4.59
C VAL A 181 22.96 26.08 -3.88
N LEU A 182 23.04 26.11 -2.55
CA LEU A 182 22.90 24.94 -1.70
C LEU A 182 21.43 24.68 -1.40
N PHE A 183 21.09 23.41 -1.21
CA PHE A 183 19.78 23.02 -0.75
C PHE A 183 19.55 23.49 0.68
N ARG A 184 18.30 23.79 0.99
CA ARG A 184 17.85 24.15 2.35
C ARG A 184 16.94 23.06 2.86
N THR A 185 17.27 22.51 4.03
CA THR A 185 16.49 21.41 4.63
C THR A 185 15.06 21.85 4.94
N GLU A 186 14.90 23.13 5.27
CA GLU A 186 13.62 23.78 5.57
C GLU A 186 12.61 23.71 4.40
N ASP A 187 13.09 23.67 3.15
CA ASP A 187 12.24 23.61 1.95
C ASP A 187 11.71 22.19 1.68
N HIS A 188 12.32 21.17 2.29
CA HIS A 188 12.00 19.75 2.04
C HIS A 188 11.34 19.06 3.23
N PHE A 189 11.59 19.55 4.45
CA PHE A 189 10.93 19.10 5.67
C PHE A 189 10.34 20.30 6.40
N PRO A 190 9.19 20.84 5.94
CA PRO A 190 8.48 21.85 6.71
C PRO A 190 8.19 21.24 8.08
N CYS A 191 8.74 21.85 9.15
CA CYS A 191 8.61 21.35 10.52
C CYS A 191 7.17 20.91 10.75
N CYS A 192 6.95 19.60 10.94
CA CYS A 192 5.69 19.13 11.48
C CYS A 192 5.59 19.74 12.88
N SER A 193 4.95 20.91 13.00
CA SER A 193 4.51 21.47 14.26
C SER A 193 3.33 20.64 14.76
N GLU A 194 3.51 19.33 14.88
CA GLU A 194 2.66 18.47 15.66
C GLU A 194 3.35 18.34 17.00
N ARG A 195 3.15 19.35 17.85
CA ARG A 195 3.31 19.13 19.30
C ARG A 195 2.38 17.96 19.63
N PRO A 196 2.87 16.89 20.28
CA PRO A 196 1.98 16.00 21.00
C PRO A 196 1.20 16.87 21.99
N GLN A 197 -0.08 17.07 21.73
CA GLN A 197 -1.03 17.48 22.76
C GLN A 197 -1.49 16.21 23.47
N VAL A 198 -0.63 15.58 24.26
CA VAL A 198 -0.98 14.76 25.43
C VAL A 198 0.22 14.77 26.39
#